data_AF-A0AA90Q2H4-F1
#
_entry.id   AF-A0AA90Q2H4-F1
#
_cell.length_a   1.000
_cell.length_b   1.000
_cell.length_c   1.000
_cell.angle_alpha   90.00
_cell.angle_beta   90.00
_cell.angle_gamma   90.00
#
_symmetry.space_group_name_H-M   'P 1'
#
loop_
_entity.id
_entity.type
_entity.pdbx_description
1 polymer ?
#
loop_
_entity_poly.entity_id
_entity_poly.type
_entity_poly.pdbx_seq_one_letter_code
_entity_poly.pdbx_strand_id
1 'polypeptide(L)'
;MVRAAAKTTSRIATHMAIAFALTWLMTGSIALGGLAALIEPVLNVALLPLHEKTWHALAGLARTARGRMLALGLEKLSQTGLHIAVAFGVMAWASGSLAFGGLAALIEPVLNVIVLPFHDRLWDRFGKGGRKEIEQYNQNENERNGAYPGQTLVA
;
A
#
# COMPACT_ATOMS: atom_id res chain seq x y z
N MET A 1 -3.96 -3.87 17.20
CA MET A 1 -2.81 -3.47 16.35
C MET A 1 -2.45 -4.55 15.32
N VAL A 2 -2.35 -5.83 15.69
CA VAL A 2 -2.01 -6.96 14.79
C VAL A 2 -2.87 -7.06 13.52
N ARG A 3 -4.20 -6.87 13.63
CA ARG A 3 -5.12 -6.94 12.47
C ARG A 3 -4.93 -5.82 11.45
N ALA A 4 -4.56 -4.62 11.90
CA ALA A 4 -4.30 -3.49 11.03
C ALA A 4 -2.98 -3.71 10.25
N ALA A 5 -1.95 -4.19 10.94
CA ALA A 5 -0.69 -4.58 10.31
C ALA A 5 -0.90 -5.70 9.28
N ALA A 6 -1.65 -6.75 9.62
CA ALA A 6 -1.96 -7.84 8.69
C ALA A 6 -2.71 -7.36 7.43
N LYS A 7 -3.66 -6.42 7.57
CA LYS A 7 -4.37 -5.84 6.43
C LYS A 7 -3.44 -5.05 5.52
N THR A 8 -2.53 -4.25 6.09
CA THR A 8 -1.53 -3.51 5.33
C THR A 8 -0.54 -4.44 4.61
N THR A 9 -0.05 -5.48 5.30
CA THR A 9 0.82 -6.50 4.69
C THR A 9 0.11 -7.23 3.56
N SER A 10 -1.16 -7.63 3.75
CA SER A 10 -1.96 -8.29 2.72
C SER A 10 -2.18 -7.40 1.50
N ARG A 11 -2.38 -6.09 1.72
CA ARG A 11 -2.49 -5.08 0.66
C ARG A 11 -1.21 -4.98 -0.16
N ILE A 12 -0.06 -4.90 0.50
CA ILE A 12 1.25 -4.86 -0.16
C ILE A 12 1.50 -6.17 -0.93
N ALA A 13 1.26 -7.33 -0.31
CA ALA A 13 1.47 -8.62 -0.94
C ALA A 13 0.59 -8.80 -2.19
N THR A 14 -0.67 -8.38 -2.14
CA THR A 14 -1.58 -8.42 -3.28
C THR A 14 -1.09 -7.55 -4.42
N HIS A 15 -0.62 -6.33 -4.12
CA HIS A 15 -0.07 -5.42 -5.11
C HIS A 15 1.19 -5.99 -5.79
N MET A 16 2.13 -6.53 -4.99
CA MET A 16 3.34 -7.18 -5.51
C MET A 16 3.02 -8.38 -6.40
N ALA A 17 2.02 -9.19 -6.02
CA ALA A 17 1.58 -10.33 -6.81
C ALA A 17 0.96 -9.90 -8.15
N ILE A 18 0.15 -8.84 -8.15
CA ILE A 18 -0.46 -8.29 -9.37
C ILE A 18 0.61 -7.71 -10.30
N ALA A 19 1.51 -6.87 -9.78
CA ALA A 19 2.59 -6.26 -10.56
C ALA A 19 3.51 -7.32 -11.19
N PHE A 20 3.87 -8.35 -10.42
CA PHE A 20 4.60 -9.51 -10.90
C PHE A 20 3.83 -10.26 -12.00
N ALA A 21 2.58 -10.61 -11.75
CA ALA A 21 1.77 -11.40 -12.67
C ALA A 21 1.52 -10.66 -14.01
N LEU A 22 1.27 -9.36 -13.96
CA LEU A 22 1.15 -8.51 -15.15
C LEU A 22 2.43 -8.47 -15.95
N THR A 23 3.54 -8.16 -15.29
CA THR A 23 4.81 -8.02 -15.98
C THR A 23 5.23 -9.35 -16.58
N TRP A 24 5.04 -10.46 -15.86
CA TRP A 24 5.25 -11.80 -16.39
C TRP A 24 4.32 -12.12 -17.56
N LEU A 25 3.03 -11.78 -17.48
CA LEU A 25 2.07 -12.01 -18.57
C LEU A 25 2.42 -11.18 -19.82
N MET A 26 2.89 -9.95 -19.64
CA MET A 26 3.25 -9.04 -20.73
C MET A 26 4.58 -9.39 -21.39
N THR A 27 5.58 -9.80 -20.60
CA THR A 27 6.95 -10.02 -21.09
C THR A 27 7.30 -11.50 -21.28
N GLY A 28 6.51 -12.42 -20.72
CA GLY A 28 6.82 -13.85 -20.64
C GLY A 28 7.98 -14.20 -19.70
N SER A 29 8.60 -13.22 -19.02
CA SER A 29 9.83 -13.41 -18.25
C SER A 29 9.59 -13.28 -16.75
N ILE A 30 9.87 -14.36 -16.02
CA ILE A 30 9.82 -14.38 -14.55
C ILE A 30 10.85 -13.40 -13.97
N ALA A 31 12.02 -13.28 -14.59
CA ALA A 31 13.08 -12.38 -14.14
C ALA A 31 12.64 -10.90 -14.25
N LEU A 32 12.00 -10.52 -15.35
CA LEU A 32 11.47 -9.16 -15.52
C LEU A 32 10.30 -8.90 -14.56
N GLY A 33 9.43 -9.88 -14.33
CA GLY A 33 8.35 -9.78 -13.35
C GLY A 33 8.85 -9.56 -11.92
N GLY A 34 9.88 -10.31 -11.51
CA GLY A 34 10.50 -10.17 -10.19
C GLY A 34 11.23 -8.84 -10.04
N LEU A 35 11.94 -8.38 -11.08
CA LEU A 35 12.62 -7.09 -11.07
C LEU A 35 11.62 -5.94 -10.93
N ALA A 36 10.54 -5.95 -11.72
CA ALA A 36 9.50 -4.92 -11.66
C ALA A 36 8.86 -4.84 -10.26
N ALA A 37 8.52 -5.99 -9.67
CA ALA A 37 7.92 -6.05 -8.34
C ALA A 37 8.85 -5.55 -7.21
N LEU A 38 10.18 -5.57 -7.41
CA LEU A 38 11.14 -5.13 -6.38
C LEU A 38 11.63 -3.70 -6.58
N ILE A 39 11.75 -3.25 -7.82
CA ILE A 39 12.41 -1.98 -8.11
C ILE A 39 11.54 -0.78 -7.72
N GLU A 40 10.22 -0.92 -7.82
CA GLU A 40 9.24 0.09 -7.44
C GLU A 40 9.26 0.40 -5.92
N PRO A 41 9.17 -0.59 -4.99
CA PRO A 41 9.30 -0.31 -3.56
C PRO A 41 10.70 0.21 -3.18
N VAL A 42 11.77 -0.26 -3.84
CA VAL A 42 13.14 0.23 -3.60
C VAL A 42 13.26 1.71 -3.97
N LEU A 43 12.76 2.10 -5.15
CA LEU A 43 12.78 3.49 -5.59
C LEU A 43 11.87 4.37 -4.74
N ASN A 44 10.72 3.86 -4.30
CA ASN A 44 9.86 4.56 -3.34
C ASN A 44 10.62 4.85 -2.03
N VAL A 45 11.27 3.85 -1.43
CA VAL A 45 12.04 4.05 -0.18
C VAL A 45 13.20 5.01 -0.35
N ALA A 46 13.87 5.01 -1.50
CA ALA A 46 15.01 5.89 -1.75
C ALA A 46 14.60 7.34 -2.09
N LEU A 47 13.56 7.51 -2.91
CA LEU A 47 13.24 8.77 -3.57
C LEU A 47 12.16 9.57 -2.84
N LEU A 48 11.18 8.90 -2.20
CA LEU A 48 10.12 9.57 -1.45
C LEU A 48 10.65 10.46 -0.33
N PRO A 49 11.59 10.01 0.53
CA PRO A 49 12.06 10.86 1.63
C PRO A 49 12.77 12.12 1.15
N LEU A 50 13.44 12.05 -0.01
CA LEU A 50 14.11 13.21 -0.61
C LEU A 50 13.08 14.19 -1.20
N HIS A 51 12.09 13.67 -1.92
CA HIS A 51 11.01 14.46 -2.48
C HIS A 51 10.19 15.15 -1.38
N GLU A 52 9.78 14.43 -0.34
CA GLU A 52 9.04 14.97 0.81
C GLU A 52 9.84 16.04 1.56
N LYS A 53 11.13 15.82 1.82
CA LYS A 53 12.00 16.84 2.45
C LYS A 53 12.03 18.14 1.65
N THR A 54 12.09 18.03 0.32
CA THR A 54 12.14 19.18 -0.59
C THR A 54 10.82 19.98 -0.54
N TRP A 55 9.68 19.28 -0.56
CA TRP A 55 8.37 19.93 -0.47
C TRP A 55 8.06 20.49 0.91
N HIS A 56 8.51 19.84 1.99
CA HIS A 56 8.38 20.39 3.34
C HIS A 56 9.19 21.67 3.54
N ALA A 57 10.39 21.75 2.95
CA ALA A 57 11.18 22.99 2.94
C ALA A 57 10.47 24.10 2.16
N LEU A 58 9.90 23.80 0.99
CA LEU A 58 9.10 24.75 0.21
C LEU A 58 7.81 25.19 0.92
N ALA A 59 7.08 24.25 1.54
CA ALA A 59 5.87 24.54 2.29
C ALA A 59 6.16 25.37 3.55
N GLY A 60 7.34 25.23 4.15
CA GLY A 60 7.81 26.07 5.26
C GLY A 60 8.02 27.54 4.87
N LEU A 61 8.31 27.81 3.60
CA LEU A 61 8.46 29.18 3.06
C LEU A 61 7.10 29.84 2.74
N ALA A 62 6.00 29.07 2.69
CA ALA A 62 4.67 29.59 2.42
C ALA A 62 4.10 30.33 3.66
N ARG A 63 3.94 31.65 3.54
CA ARG A 63 3.49 32.53 4.63
C ARG A 63 1.99 32.45 4.94
N THR A 64 1.21 31.72 4.14
CA THR A 64 -0.27 31.62 4.27
C THR A 64 -0.73 30.17 4.34
N ALA A 65 -1.77 29.92 5.15
CA ALA A 65 -2.35 28.58 5.35
C ALA A 65 -2.86 27.94 4.04
N ARG A 66 -3.47 28.74 3.14
CA ARG A 66 -3.87 28.29 1.80
C ARG A 66 -2.68 27.89 0.92
N GLY A 67 -1.56 28.63 1.00
CA GLY A 67 -0.33 28.30 0.29
C GLY A 67 0.30 26.99 0.76
N ARG A 68 0.27 26.72 2.07
CA ARG A 68 0.69 25.42 2.64
C ARG A 68 -0.18 24.26 2.15
N MET A 69 -1.50 24.42 2.14
CA MET A 69 -2.40 23.38 1.61
C MET A 69 -2.16 23.10 0.12
N LEU A 70 -1.98 24.13 -0.70
CA LEU A 70 -1.68 23.97 -2.12
C LEU A 70 -0.33 23.27 -2.34
N ALA A 71 0.70 23.65 -1.56
CA ALA A 71 2.01 22.99 -1.63
C ALA A 71 1.93 21.49 -1.27
N LEU A 72 1.15 21.13 -0.24
CA LEU A 72 0.93 19.74 0.13
C LEU A 72 0.10 18.96 -0.92
N GLY A 73 -0.87 19.62 -1.55
CA GLY A 73 -1.62 19.02 -2.66
C GLY A 73 -0.74 18.78 -3.89
N LEU A 74 0.11 19.75 -4.23
CA LEU A 74 1.11 19.65 -5.28
C LEU A 74 2.14 18.56 -5.00
N GLU A 75 2.58 18.40 -3.75
CA GLU A 75 3.46 17.30 -3.33
C GLU A 75 2.85 15.94 -3.67
N LYS A 76 1.56 15.71 -3.38
CA LYS A 76 0.91 14.42 -3.68
C LYS A 76 0.72 14.19 -5.18
N LEU A 77 0.45 15.24 -5.94
CA LEU A 77 0.39 15.17 -7.39
C LEU A 77 1.77 14.88 -8.00
N SER A 78 2.82 15.55 -7.53
CA SER A 78 4.18 15.32 -8.01
C SER A 78 4.73 13.97 -7.56
N GLN A 79 4.34 13.47 -6.38
CA GLN A 79 4.64 12.12 -5.92
C GLN A 79 4.05 11.07 -6.87
N THR A 80 2.80 11.24 -7.28
CA THR A 80 2.13 10.35 -8.24
C THR A 80 2.78 10.45 -9.62
N GLY A 81 3.08 11.67 -10.09
CA GLY A 81 3.75 11.88 -11.38
C GLY A 81 5.15 11.29 -11.44
N LEU A 82 5.92 11.42 -10.36
CA LEU A 82 7.26 10.83 -10.23
C LEU A 82 7.19 9.30 -10.29
N HIS A 83 6.22 8.71 -9.59
CA HIS A 83 6.01 7.27 -9.62
C HIS A 83 5.69 6.77 -11.04
N ILE A 84 4.76 7.43 -11.74
CA ILE A 84 4.40 7.11 -13.12
C ILE A 84 5.63 7.21 -14.04
N ALA A 85 6.42 8.27 -13.91
CA ALA A 85 7.62 8.46 -14.72
C ALA A 85 8.69 7.38 -14.47
N VAL A 86 8.90 7.03 -13.20
CA VAL A 86 9.85 6.00 -12.79
C VAL A 86 9.40 4.61 -13.27
N ALA A 87 8.14 4.25 -13.01
CA ALA A 87 7.55 2.98 -13.47
C ALA A 87 7.63 2.86 -15.00
N PHE A 88 7.26 3.92 -15.72
CA PHE A 88 7.41 4.00 -17.17
C PHE A 88 8.86 3.79 -17.62
N GLY A 89 9.80 4.53 -17.04
CA GLY A 89 11.21 4.49 -17.42
C GLY A 89 11.84 3.12 -17.18
N VAL A 90 11.59 2.56 -16.00
CA VAL A 90 12.03 1.21 -15.64
C VAL A 90 11.45 0.18 -16.60
N MET A 91 10.14 0.22 -16.85
CA MET A 91 9.47 -0.79 -17.68
C MET A 91 9.83 -0.65 -19.15
N ALA A 92 9.99 0.57 -19.66
CA ALA A 92 10.48 0.80 -21.00
C ALA A 92 11.93 0.31 -21.18
N TRP A 93 12.79 0.55 -20.18
CA TRP A 93 14.17 0.06 -20.20
C TRP A 93 14.24 -1.47 -20.11
N ALA A 94 13.47 -2.06 -19.19
CA ALA A 94 13.47 -3.49 -18.93
C ALA A 94 12.84 -4.32 -20.06
N SER A 95 11.80 -3.78 -20.72
CA SER A 95 11.14 -4.44 -21.86
C SER A 95 11.76 -4.08 -23.22
N GLY A 96 12.56 -3.02 -23.28
CA GLY A 96 13.05 -2.44 -24.53
C GLY A 96 11.97 -1.74 -25.37
N SER A 97 10.78 -1.49 -24.81
CA SER A 97 9.65 -0.90 -25.53
C SER A 97 8.90 0.17 -24.73
N LEU A 98 8.81 1.37 -25.32
CA LEU A 98 8.05 2.49 -24.76
C LEU A 98 6.55 2.18 -24.63
N ALA A 99 6.01 1.34 -25.51
CA ALA A 99 4.59 0.95 -25.45
C ALA A 99 4.30 0.11 -24.21
N PHE A 100 5.20 -0.81 -23.85
CA PHE A 100 5.08 -1.61 -22.63
C PHE A 100 5.29 -0.77 -21.37
N GLY A 101 6.21 0.19 -21.40
CA GLY A 101 6.37 1.18 -20.32
C GLY A 101 5.09 1.99 -20.06
N GLY A 102 4.44 2.47 -21.14
CA GLY A 102 3.19 3.23 -21.05
C GLY A 102 2.01 2.41 -20.54
N LEU A 103 1.87 1.17 -21.04
CA LEU A 103 0.83 0.24 -20.58
C LEU A 103 1.00 -0.11 -19.10
N ALA A 104 2.21 -0.45 -18.66
CA ALA A 104 2.49 -0.80 -17.27
C ALA A 104 2.16 0.37 -16.33
N ALA A 105 2.60 1.58 -16.66
CA ALA A 105 2.38 2.78 -15.85
C ALA A 105 0.89 3.17 -15.67
N LEU A 106 0.00 2.71 -16.56
CA LEU A 106 -1.44 2.96 -16.49
C LEU A 106 -2.22 1.78 -15.91
N ILE A 107 -1.83 0.56 -16.25
CA ILE A 107 -2.55 -0.65 -15.85
C ILE A 107 -2.47 -0.86 -14.34
N GLU A 108 -1.32 -0.58 -13.74
CA GLU A 108 -1.08 -0.79 -12.32
C GLU A 108 -2.02 0.02 -11.41
N PRO A 109 -2.19 1.35 -11.58
CA PRO A 109 -3.17 2.11 -10.80
C PRO A 109 -4.63 1.67 -11.07
N VAL A 110 -4.97 1.30 -12.31
CA VAL A 110 -6.32 0.81 -12.65
C VAL A 110 -6.62 -0.50 -11.93
N LEU A 111 -5.68 -1.45 -11.94
CA LEU A 111 -5.86 -2.73 -11.26
C LEU A 111 -5.82 -2.58 -9.74
N ASN A 112 -5.02 -1.67 -9.18
CA ASN A 112 -5.09 -1.37 -7.75
C ASN A 112 -6.47 -0.83 -7.37
N VAL A 113 -7.06 0.09 -8.15
CA VAL A 113 -8.40 0.63 -7.88
C VAL A 113 -9.49 -0.44 -7.98
N ILE A 114 -9.33 -1.44 -8.84
CA ILE A 114 -10.33 -2.51 -9.01
C ILE A 114 -10.15 -3.65 -7.98
N VAL A 115 -8.91 -4.08 -7.75
CA VAL A 115 -8.61 -5.27 -6.94
C VAL A 115 -8.61 -4.94 -5.45
N LEU A 116 -8.12 -3.77 -5.03
CA LEU A 116 -8.09 -3.41 -3.60
C LEU A 116 -9.47 -3.38 -2.93
N PRO A 117 -10.53 -2.81 -3.52
CA PRO A 117 -11.88 -2.89 -2.96
C PRO A 117 -12.40 -4.33 -2.90
N PHE A 118 -12.01 -5.17 -3.86
CA PHE A 118 -12.43 -6.57 -3.90
C PHE A 118 -11.72 -7.39 -2.82
N HIS A 119 -10.40 -7.19 -2.67
CA HIS A 119 -9.58 -7.74 -1.58
C HIS A 119 -10.10 -7.29 -0.21
N ASP A 120 -10.40 -6.00 -0.04
CA ASP A 120 -10.93 -5.47 1.22
C ASP A 120 -12.32 -6.04 1.53
N ARG A 121 -13.20 -6.18 0.53
CA ARG A 121 -14.51 -6.85 0.70
C ARG A 121 -14.36 -8.33 1.04
N LEU A 122 -13.39 -9.02 0.45
CA LEU A 122 -13.12 -10.42 0.72
C LEU A 122 -12.58 -10.61 2.15
N TRP A 123 -11.65 -9.74 2.56
CA TRP A 123 -11.08 -9.74 3.91
C TRP A 123 -12.13 -9.44 4.98
N ASP A 124 -13.07 -8.53 4.72
CA ASP A 124 -14.17 -8.23 5.65
C ASP A 124 -15.15 -9.40 5.80
N ARG A 125 -15.30 -10.26 4.77
CA ARG A 125 -16.08 -11.50 4.88
C ARG A 125 -15.39 -12.53 5.78
N PHE A 126 -14.08 -12.70 5.66
CA PHE A 126 -13.31 -13.59 6.55
C PHE A 126 -13.15 -13.03 7.97
N GLY A 127 -13.09 -11.70 8.12
CA GLY A 127 -12.94 -11.02 9.41
C GLY A 127 -14.18 -11.06 10.32
N LYS A 128 -15.35 -11.43 9.80
CA LYS A 128 -16.58 -11.61 10.61
C LYS A 128 -16.52 -12.84 11.53
N GLY A 129 -15.78 -13.88 11.15
CA GLY A 129 -15.60 -15.09 11.98
C GLY A 129 -14.82 -14.79 13.26
N GLY A 130 -13.63 -14.21 13.12
CA GLY A 130 -12.75 -13.92 14.26
C GLY A 130 -13.17 -12.73 15.13
N ARG A 131 -14.18 -11.94 14.75
CA ARG A 131 -14.73 -10.87 15.61
C ARG A 131 -15.72 -11.44 16.63
N LYS A 132 -16.59 -12.35 16.16
CA LYS A 132 -17.51 -13.10 17.01
C LYS A 132 -16.79 -14.00 17.99
N GLU A 133 -15.71 -14.66 17.57
CA GLU A 133 -14.92 -15.54 18.42
C GLU A 133 -14.17 -14.79 19.55
N ILE A 134 -13.65 -13.58 19.27
CA ILE A 134 -13.02 -12.73 20.30
C ILE A 134 -14.06 -12.09 21.21
N GLU A 135 -15.20 -11.64 20.68
CA GLU A 135 -16.30 -11.13 21.51
C GLU A 135 -16.84 -12.23 22.43
N GLN A 136 -16.98 -13.46 21.91
CA GLN A 136 -17.43 -14.60 22.68
C GLN A 136 -16.38 -15.08 23.69
N TYR A 137 -15.08 -15.06 23.36
CA TYR A 137 -14.00 -15.31 24.30
C TYR A 137 -13.98 -14.28 25.44
N ASN A 138 -14.00 -12.99 25.12
CA ASN A 138 -14.01 -11.90 26.11
C ASN A 138 -15.28 -11.90 26.97
N GLN A 139 -16.42 -12.27 26.39
CA GLN A 139 -17.67 -12.40 27.13
C GLN A 139 -17.63 -13.59 28.09
N ASN A 140 -17.16 -14.75 27.64
CA ASN A 140 -16.95 -15.92 28.48
C ASN A 140 -15.91 -15.64 29.59
N GLU A 141 -14.86 -14.88 29.29
CA GLU A 141 -13.82 -14.48 30.25
C GLU A 141 -14.34 -13.47 31.27
N ASN A 142 -15.18 -12.51 30.86
CA ASN A 142 -15.86 -11.60 31.79
C ASN A 142 -16.89 -12.30 32.68
N GLU A 143 -17.63 -13.27 32.16
CA GLU A 143 -18.55 -14.11 32.97
C GLU A 143 -17.76 -14.97 33.97
N ARG A 144 -16.62 -15.52 33.56
CA ARG A 144 -15.71 -16.28 34.43
C ARG A 144 -15.07 -15.39 35.50
N ASN A 145 -14.65 -14.18 35.16
CA ASN A 145 -14.04 -13.23 36.08
C ASN A 145 -15.08 -12.55 37.00
N GLY A 146 -16.32 -12.38 36.53
CA GLY A 146 -17.45 -11.92 37.34
C GLY A 146 -17.96 -12.97 38.33
N ALA A 147 -17.76 -14.26 38.04
CA ALA A 147 -18.08 -15.37 38.96
C ALA A 147 -17.05 -15.54 40.10
N TYR A 148 -15.83 -15.00 39.95
CA TYR A 148 -14.77 -15.03 40.98
C TYR A 148 -14.20 -13.62 41.20
N PRO A 149 -14.88 -12.76 41.98
CA PRO A 149 -14.43 -11.39 42.21
C PRO A 149 -13.19 -11.41 43.10
N GLY A 150 -11.99 -11.38 42.49
CA GLY A 150 -10.74 -11.32 43.27
C GLY A 150 -9.44 -11.70 42.55
N GLN A 151 -9.47 -12.22 41.31
CA GLN A 151 -8.23 -12.47 40.56
C GLN A 151 -8.07 -11.45 39.43
N THR A 152 -7.66 -10.23 39.78
CA THR A 152 -6.99 -9.34 38.83
C THR A 152 -5.59 -9.89 38.57
N LEU A 153 -5.45 -10.75 37.56
CA LEU A 153 -4.13 -11.11 37.06
C LEU A 153 -3.52 -9.88 36.40
N VAL A 154 -2.51 -9.35 37.10
CA VAL A 154 -1.57 -8.37 36.62
C VAL A 154 -0.86 -8.93 35.37
N ALA A 155 -1.09 -8.32 34.21
CA ALA A 155 -0.12 -8.12 33.13
C ALA A 155 -0.73 -7.25 32.02
#